data_AF-A0AAD2QEH4-F1
#
_entry.id   AF-A0AAD2QEH4-F1
#
_cell.length_a   1.000
_cell.length_b   1.000
_cell.length_c   1.000
_cell.angle_alpha   90.00
_cell.angle_beta   90.00
_cell.angle_gamma   90.00
#
_symmetry.space_group_name_H-M   'P 1'
#
loop_
_entity.id
_entity.type
_entity.pdbx_description
1 polymer ?
#
loop_
_entity_poly.entity_id
_entity_poly.type
_entity_poly.pdbx_seq_one_letter_code
_entity_poly.pdbx_strand_id
1 'polypeptide(L)'
;MHVLLTIVGGLLLLAVFALFGKQWGGDAAGSIAAAKLFLPAWLLMAIVNMWVGVTRAGYTVREELPILLLVFAVPAAAAWLVIAFLPRG
;
A
#
# COMPACT_ATOMS: atom_id res chain seq x y z
N MET A 1 -17.17 -1.57 -5.09
CA MET A 1 -16.09 -0.88 -4.37
C MET A 1 -16.10 -1.28 -2.90
N HIS A 2 -15.24 -2.18 -2.44
CA HIS A 2 -15.13 -2.48 -0.99
C HIS A 2 -13.91 -1.77 -0.41
N VAL A 3 -13.98 -0.44 -0.25
CA VAL A 3 -12.88 0.43 0.19
C VAL A 3 -12.17 -0.12 1.43
N LEU A 4 -12.93 -0.56 2.42
CA LEU A 4 -12.39 -1.13 3.66
C LEU A 4 -11.54 -2.39 3.38
N LEU A 5 -12.03 -3.31 2.56
CA LEU A 5 -11.29 -4.53 2.21
C LEU A 5 -10.03 -4.22 1.42
N THR A 6 -10.06 -3.21 0.54
CA THR A 6 -8.87 -2.78 -0.19
C THR A 6 -7.82 -2.19 0.75
N ILE A 7 -8.23 -1.36 1.72
CA ILE A 7 -7.31 -0.83 2.75
C ILE A 7 -6.71 -1.98 3.57
N VAL A 8 -7.53 -2.91 4.06
CA VAL A 8 -7.07 -4.07 4.82
C VAL A 8 -6.09 -4.90 3.99
N GLY A 9 -6.39 -5.15 2.70
CA GLY A 9 -5.48 -5.83 1.79
C GLY A 9 -4.13 -5.12 1.65
N GLY A 10 -4.13 -3.78 1.59
CA GLY A 10 -2.90 -2.98 1.55
C GLY A 10 -2.07 -3.09 2.82
N LEU A 11 -2.71 -3.06 3.99
CA LEU A 11 -2.03 -3.25 5.28
C LEU A 11 -1.44 -4.65 5.41
N LEU A 12 -2.18 -5.68 4.97
CA LEU A 12 -1.67 -7.06 4.93
C LEU A 12 -0.49 -7.20 3.98
N LEU A 13 -0.56 -6.58 2.80
CA LEU A 13 0.56 -6.59 1.85
C LEU A 13 1.79 -5.87 2.41
N LEU A 14 1.61 -4.74 3.11
CA LEU A 14 2.70 -4.07 3.81
C LEU A 14 3.33 -4.97 4.87
N ALA A 15 2.52 -5.69 5.66
CA ALA A 15 3.01 -6.65 6.63
C ALA A 15 3.85 -7.75 5.97
N VAL A 16 3.40 -8.27 4.82
CA VAL A 16 4.18 -9.23 4.01
C VAL A 16 5.52 -8.62 3.61
N PHE A 17 5.54 -7.43 2.99
CA PHE A 17 6.78 -6.77 2.60
C PHE A 17 7.74 -6.60 3.80
N ALA A 18 7.25 -6.11 4.94
CA ALA A 18 8.07 -5.91 6.14
C ALA A 18 8.63 -7.23 6.70
N LEU A 19 7.82 -8.29 6.77
CA LEU A 19 8.25 -9.59 7.27
C LEU A 19 9.34 -10.22 6.39
N PHE A 20 9.15 -10.20 5.07
CA PHE A 20 10.16 -10.72 4.14
C PHE A 20 11.41 -9.83 4.09
N GLY A 21 11.24 -8.50 4.20
CA GLY A 21 12.35 -7.56 4.35
C GLY A 21 13.21 -7.87 5.57
N LYS A 22 12.58 -8.18 6.71
CA LYS A 22 13.29 -8.65 7.91
C LYS A 22 13.97 -9.99 7.69
N GLN A 23 13.27 -10.97 7.11
CA GLN A 23 13.78 -12.34 6.99
C GLN A 23 14.98 -12.44 6.03
N TRP A 24 14.99 -11.65 4.96
CA TRP A 24 16.08 -11.66 3.97
C TRP A 24 17.14 -10.60 4.23
N GLY A 25 16.77 -9.46 4.80
CA GLY A 25 17.71 -8.39 5.17
C GLY A 25 18.40 -8.62 6.51
N GLY A 26 17.89 -9.54 7.34
CA GLY A 26 18.47 -9.91 8.63
C GLY A 26 18.15 -8.96 9.79
N ASP A 27 17.55 -7.79 9.51
CA ASP A 27 17.39 -6.73 10.50
C ASP A 27 16.20 -5.78 10.19
N ALA A 28 16.14 -4.69 10.95
CA ALA A 28 15.15 -3.62 10.76
C ALA A 28 15.42 -2.78 9.49
N ALA A 29 16.67 -2.67 9.02
CA ALA A 29 16.99 -1.96 7.79
C ALA A 29 16.38 -2.66 6.56
N GLY A 30 16.39 -4.00 6.54
CA GLY A 30 15.69 -4.80 5.53
C GLY A 30 14.18 -4.55 5.49
N SER A 31 13.54 -4.41 6.66
CA SER A 31 12.11 -4.06 6.76
C SER A 31 11.82 -2.67 6.21
N ILE A 32 12.69 -1.69 6.50
CA ILE A 32 12.58 -0.31 5.99
C ILE A 32 12.73 -0.29 4.46
N ALA A 33 13.70 -1.04 3.91
CA ALA A 33 13.90 -1.15 2.47
C ALA A 33 12.66 -1.74 1.78
N ALA A 34 12.09 -2.81 2.34
CA ALA A 34 10.87 -3.41 1.81
C ALA A 34 9.66 -2.47 1.90
N ALA A 35 9.49 -1.74 3.00
CA ALA A 35 8.43 -0.74 3.13
C ALA A 35 8.52 0.38 2.07
N LYS A 36 9.73 0.74 1.63
CA LYS A 36 9.92 1.68 0.50
C LYS A 36 9.48 1.07 -0.83
N LEU A 37 9.74 -0.22 -1.07
CA LEU A 37 9.30 -0.94 -2.27
C LEU A 37 7.79 -1.19 -2.28
N PHE A 38 7.17 -1.29 -1.11
CA PHE A 38 5.72 -1.41 -0.98
C PHE A 38 4.99 -0.19 -1.57
N LEU A 39 5.50 1.03 -1.39
CA LEU A 39 4.83 2.26 -1.85
C LEU A 39 4.51 2.26 -3.36
N PRO A 40 5.48 2.05 -4.29
CA PRO A 40 5.16 1.98 -5.72
C PRO A 40 4.30 0.76 -6.06
N ALA A 41 4.50 -0.39 -5.41
CA ALA A 41 3.67 -1.56 -5.63
C ALA A 41 2.20 -1.31 -5.25
N TRP A 42 1.97 -0.65 -4.11
CA TRP A 42 0.63 -0.32 -3.63
C TRP A 42 -0.04 0.76 -4.49
N LEU A 43 0.72 1.76 -4.93
CA LEU A 43 0.22 2.77 -5.86
C LEU A 43 -0.32 2.12 -7.14
N LEU A 44 0.42 1.17 -7.72
CA LEU A 44 -0.03 0.42 -8.90
C LEU A 44 -1.33 -0.34 -8.62
N MET A 45 -1.43 -1.02 -7.48
CA MET A 45 -2.65 -1.74 -7.09
C MET A 45 -3.85 -0.80 -6.90
N ALA A 46 -3.65 0.38 -6.30
CA ALA A 46 -4.69 1.39 -6.14
C ALA A 46 -5.18 1.95 -7.48
N ILE A 47 -4.26 2.20 -8.43
CA ILE A 47 -4.59 2.61 -9.81
C ILE A 47 -5.39 1.53 -10.52
N VAL A 48 -4.99 0.26 -10.41
CA VAL A 48 -5.73 -0.88 -10.99
C VAL A 48 -7.14 -0.99 -10.38
N ASN A 49 -7.27 -0.79 -9.07
CA ASN A 49 -8.57 -0.80 -8.39
C ASN A 49 -9.50 0.30 -8.96
N MET A 50 -8.99 1.53 -9.14
CA MET A 50 -9.75 2.60 -9.80
C MET A 50 -10.09 2.26 -11.26
N TRP A 51 -9.13 1.74 -12.03
CA TRP A 51 -9.38 1.34 -13.42
C TRP A 51 -10.56 0.37 -13.48
N VAL A 52 -10.54 -0.69 -12.68
CA VAL A 52 -11.65 -1.66 -12.62
C VAL A 52 -12.98 -0.98 -12.30
N GLY A 53 -12.98 -0.01 -11.38
CA GLY A 53 -14.14 0.83 -11.08
C GLY A 53 -14.70 1.55 -12.32
N VAL A 54 -13.82 2.18 -13.09
CA VAL A 54 -14.18 2.92 -14.30
C VAL A 54 -14.66 1.99 -15.41
N THR A 55 -13.91 0.94 -15.75
CA THR A 55 -14.18 0.13 -16.94
C THR A 55 -15.20 -0.98 -16.73
N ARG A 56 -15.36 -1.50 -15.51
CA ARG A 56 -16.28 -2.59 -15.23
C ARG A 56 -17.54 -2.16 -14.49
N ALA A 57 -17.45 -1.15 -13.62
CA ALA A 57 -18.60 -0.67 -12.86
C ALA A 57 -19.22 0.61 -13.44
N GLY A 58 -18.56 1.25 -14.42
CA GLY A 58 -19.11 2.39 -15.16
C GLY A 58 -19.01 3.74 -14.47
N TYR A 59 -18.22 3.84 -13.38
CA TYR A 59 -17.95 5.11 -12.71
C TYR A 59 -17.01 6.00 -13.53
N THR A 60 -17.09 7.31 -13.32
CA THR A 60 -16.15 8.25 -13.90
C THR A 60 -14.84 8.29 -13.12
N VAL A 61 -13.75 8.72 -13.78
CA VAL A 61 -12.46 8.94 -13.09
C VAL A 61 -12.60 9.93 -11.93
N ARG A 62 -13.46 10.94 -12.06
CA ARG A 62 -13.70 11.93 -11.00
C ARG A 62 -14.32 11.32 -9.75
N GLU A 63 -15.23 10.35 -9.91
CA GLU A 63 -15.87 9.66 -8.79
C GLU A 63 -14.89 8.71 -8.09
N GLU A 64 -14.00 8.07 -8.85
CA GLU A 64 -13.01 7.13 -8.30
C GLU A 64 -11.77 7.80 -7.72
N LEU A 65 -11.42 9.02 -8.16
CA LEU A 65 -10.19 9.69 -7.73
C LEU A 65 -10.11 9.89 -6.20
N PRO A 66 -11.17 10.33 -5.49
CA PRO A 66 -11.16 10.40 -4.03
C PRO A 66 -10.98 9.01 -3.37
N ILE A 67 -11.56 7.97 -3.97
CA ILE A 67 -11.44 6.59 -3.48
C ILE A 67 -10.00 6.09 -3.64
N LEU A 68 -9.39 6.34 -4.80
CA LEU A 68 -7.98 6.05 -5.05
C LEU A 68 -7.08 6.73 -4.02
N LEU A 69 -7.30 8.02 -3.76
CA LEU A 69 -6.51 8.78 -2.79
C LEU A 69 -6.65 8.18 -1.38
N LEU A 70 -7.86 7.83 -0.96
CA LEU A 70 -8.11 7.23 0.36
C LEU A 70 -7.46 5.83 0.48
N VAL A 71 -7.67 4.97 -0.51
CA VAL A 71 -7.14 3.59 -0.55
C VAL A 71 -5.62 3.58 -0.63
N PHE A 72 -5.01 4.56 -1.29
CA PHE A 72 -3.57 4.72 -1.34
C PHE A 72 -3.01 5.31 -0.03
N ALA A 73 -3.59 6.42 0.44
CA ALA A 73 -3.04 7.20 1.54
C ALA A 73 -2.97 6.43 2.85
N VAL A 74 -3.98 5.62 3.19
CA VAL A 74 -4.01 4.91 4.48
C VAL A 74 -2.87 3.88 4.59
N PRO A 75 -2.68 2.93 3.64
CA PRO A 75 -1.55 2.01 3.70
C PRO A 75 -0.20 2.69 3.44
N ALA A 76 -0.16 3.75 2.63
CA ALA A 76 1.07 4.53 2.43
C ALA A 76 1.51 5.24 3.72
N ALA A 77 0.57 5.79 4.50
CA ALA A 77 0.87 6.37 5.80
C ALA A 77 1.40 5.30 6.77
N ALA A 78 0.80 4.11 6.80
CA ALA A 78 1.31 3.00 7.60
C ALA A 78 2.74 2.60 7.19
N ALA A 79 3.03 2.53 5.88
CA ALA A 79 4.37 2.26 5.38
C ALA A 79 5.37 3.37 5.78
N TRP A 80 4.94 4.63 5.75
CA TRP A 80 5.75 5.75 6.21
C TRP A 80 6.07 5.65 7.70
N LEU A 81 5.12 5.24 8.54
CA LEU A 81 5.38 4.99 9.97
C LEU A 81 6.44 3.91 10.16
N VAL A 82 6.38 2.81 9.39
CA VAL A 82 7.41 1.75 9.41
C VAL A 82 8.79 2.34 9.04
N ILE A 83 8.87 3.16 7.99
CA ILE A 83 10.13 3.77 7.52
C ILE A 83 10.70 4.79 8.52
N ALA A 84 9.82 5.56 9.17
CA ALA A 84 10.20 6.65 10.05
C ALA A 84 10.64 6.14 11.44
N PHE A 85 9.94 5.14 11.98
CA PHE A 85 10.05 4.76 13.38
C PHE A 85 10.75 3.42 13.65
N LEU A 86 11.02 2.57 12.65
CA LEU A 86 11.87 1.40 12.90
C LEU A 86 13.31 1.84 13.23
N PRO A 87 13.94 1.23 14.24
CA PRO A 87 15.36 1.43 14.54
C PRO A 87 16.21 1.08 13.32
N ARG A 88 17.21 1.91 13.04
CA ARG A 88 18.26 1.61 12.07
C ARG A 88 19.41 1.05 12.91
N GLY A 89 19.47 -0.28 12.99
CA GLY A 89 20.48 -0.99 13.79
C GLY A 89 21.91 -0.64 13.37
#